data_AF-A0A2T6GS07-F1
#
_entry.id   AF-A0A2T6GS07-F1
#
_cell.length_a   1.000
_cell.length_b   1.000
_cell.length_c   1.000
_cell.angle_alpha   90.00
_cell.angle_beta   90.00
_cell.angle_gamma   90.00
#
_symmetry.space_group_name_H-M   'P 1'
#
loop_
_entity.id
_entity.type
_entity.pdbx_description
1 polymer ?
#
loop_
_entity_poly.entity_id
_entity_poly.type
_entity_poly.pdbx_seq_one_letter_code
_entity_poly.pdbx_strand_id
1 'polypeptide(L)'
;MSQLTALIAQAKAGLSVQQDIPQERWEAIATQCGAEEIAEIKTRIASLKAAREAVEDWDGDTRDDLYFAIADFTRLLELATAHAQGE
;
A
#
# COMPACT_ATOMS: atom_id res chain seq x y z
N MET A 1 -9.81 -13.23 0.62
CA MET A 1 -9.06 -12.20 -0.11
C MET A 1 -9.91 -10.96 -0.13
N SER A 2 -9.37 -9.84 0.33
CA SER A 2 -10.11 -8.57 0.37
C SER A 2 -10.06 -7.85 -0.98
N GLN A 3 -11.03 -6.98 -1.24
CA GLN A 3 -11.14 -6.24 -2.51
C GLN A 3 -9.88 -5.42 -2.80
N LEU A 4 -9.32 -4.75 -1.78
CA LEU A 4 -8.04 -4.03 -1.88
C LEU A 4 -6.89 -4.95 -2.34
N THR A 5 -6.81 -6.16 -1.80
CA THR A 5 -5.75 -7.12 -2.19
C THR A 5 -5.87 -7.50 -3.66
N ALA A 6 -7.10 -7.67 -4.17
CA ALA A 6 -7.34 -7.96 -5.58
C ALA A 6 -7.01 -6.75 -6.48
N LEU A 7 -7.32 -5.53 -6.04
CA LEU A 7 -6.98 -4.30 -6.75
C LEU A 7 -5.46 -4.08 -6.85
N ILE A 8 -4.73 -4.31 -5.75
CA ILE A 8 -3.26 -4.24 -5.73
C ILE A 8 -2.66 -5.33 -6.62
N ALA A 9 -3.19 -6.56 -6.57
CA ALA A 9 -2.71 -7.64 -7.42
C ALA A 9 -2.92 -7.31 -8.92
N GLN A 10 -4.04 -6.71 -9.28
CA GLN A 10 -4.29 -6.22 -10.64
C GLN A 10 -3.38 -5.05 -11.02
N ALA A 11 -3.12 -4.12 -10.11
CA ALA A 11 -2.18 -3.04 -10.35
C ALA A 11 -0.73 -3.51 -10.47
N LYS A 12 -0.37 -4.64 -9.85
CA LYS A 12 0.90 -5.33 -10.08
C LYS A 12 0.90 -6.21 -11.33
N ALA A 13 -0.27 -6.60 -11.83
CA ALA A 13 -0.36 -7.42 -13.04
C ALA A 13 0.23 -6.65 -14.24
N GLY A 14 1.20 -7.30 -14.90
CA GLY A 14 1.93 -6.72 -16.02
C GLY A 14 3.13 -5.83 -15.64
N LEU A 15 3.41 -5.62 -14.36
CA LEU A 15 4.68 -5.05 -13.90
C LEU A 15 5.69 -6.16 -13.66
N SER A 16 6.96 -5.89 -13.94
CA SER A 16 8.04 -6.78 -13.52
C SER A 16 8.16 -6.79 -12.00
N VAL A 17 8.71 -7.87 -11.43
CA VAL A 17 8.87 -8.02 -9.96
C VAL A 17 9.65 -6.85 -9.32
N GLN A 18 10.51 -6.21 -10.11
CA GLN A 18 11.33 -5.06 -9.70
C GLN A 18 10.70 -3.70 -10.05
N GLN A 19 9.57 -3.68 -10.76
CA GLN A 19 8.88 -2.44 -11.09
C GLN A 19 7.87 -2.08 -10.02
N ASP A 20 8.00 -0.86 -9.53
CA ASP A 20 7.04 -0.30 -8.59
C ASP A 20 5.71 0.02 -9.27
N ILE A 21 4.62 0.04 -8.48
CA ILE A 21 3.29 0.38 -8.99
C ILE A 21 3.27 1.88 -9.30
N PRO A 22 3.09 2.29 -10.57
CA PRO A 22 3.05 3.70 -10.91
C PRO A 22 1.90 4.40 -10.19
N GLN A 23 2.11 5.66 -9.84
CA GLN A 23 1.16 6.48 -9.11
C GLN A 23 -0.26 6.47 -9.72
N GLU A 24 -0.38 6.51 -11.04
CA GLU A 24 -1.67 6.48 -11.74
C GLU A 24 -2.52 5.24 -11.38
N ARG A 25 -1.86 4.09 -11.16
CA ARG A 25 -2.54 2.86 -10.71
C ARG A 25 -2.96 2.97 -9.24
N TRP A 26 -2.17 3.62 -8.39
CA TRP A 26 -2.57 3.89 -7.00
C TRP A 26 -3.77 4.81 -6.92
N GLU A 27 -3.82 5.86 -7.75
CA GLU A 27 -4.97 6.76 -7.85
C GLU A 27 -6.23 6.00 -8.33
N ALA A 28 -6.10 5.12 -9.31
CA ALA A 28 -7.19 4.28 -9.78
C ALA A 28 -7.68 3.26 -8.73
N ILE A 29 -6.81 2.82 -7.81
CA ILE A 29 -7.22 1.99 -6.66
C ILE A 29 -7.93 2.87 -5.63
N ALA A 30 -7.41 4.06 -5.35
CA ALA A 30 -7.96 4.99 -4.36
C ALA A 30 -9.40 5.39 -4.65
N THR A 31 -9.76 5.60 -5.93
CA THR A 31 -11.14 5.90 -6.34
C THR A 31 -12.12 4.75 -6.08
N GLN A 32 -11.63 3.53 -5.98
CA GLN A 32 -12.43 2.33 -5.70
C GLN A 32 -12.40 1.92 -4.22
N CYS A 33 -11.63 2.63 -3.39
CA CYS A 33 -11.50 2.35 -1.96
C CYS A 33 -12.55 3.13 -1.16
N GLY A 34 -13.41 2.41 -0.45
CA GLY A 34 -14.31 2.95 0.55
C GLY A 34 -13.74 2.90 1.97
N ALA A 35 -14.62 3.12 2.96
CA ALA A 35 -14.24 3.12 4.38
C ALA A 35 -13.65 1.77 4.86
N GLU A 36 -14.12 0.66 4.30
CA GLU A 36 -13.62 -0.69 4.61
C GLU A 36 -12.19 -0.89 4.09
N GLU A 37 -11.92 -0.53 2.83
CA GLU A 37 -10.57 -0.60 2.26
C GLU A 37 -9.61 0.34 3.00
N ILE A 38 -10.05 1.54 3.38
CA ILE A 38 -9.26 2.49 4.18
C ILE A 38 -8.84 1.88 5.53
N ALA A 39 -9.77 1.20 6.22
CA ALA A 39 -9.47 0.51 7.48
C ALA A 39 -8.48 -0.65 7.28
N GLU A 40 -8.61 -1.38 6.17
CA GLU A 40 -7.67 -2.44 5.80
C GLU A 40 -6.27 -1.89 5.49
N ILE A 41 -6.17 -0.81 4.72
CA ILE A 41 -4.88 -0.14 4.40
C ILE A 41 -4.18 0.26 5.70
N LYS A 42 -4.90 0.90 6.65
CA LYS A 42 -4.36 1.28 7.95
C LYS A 42 -3.83 0.07 8.73
N THR A 43 -4.59 -1.02 8.74
CA THR A 43 -4.19 -2.28 9.38
C THR A 43 -2.92 -2.84 8.74
N ARG A 44 -2.84 -2.82 7.40
CA ARG A 44 -1.67 -3.27 6.65
C ARG A 44 -0.43 -2.44 6.95
N ILE A 45 -0.56 -1.11 7.00
CA ILE A 45 0.52 -0.20 7.38
C ILE A 45 1.03 -0.52 8.80
N ALA A 46 0.13 -0.75 9.75
CA ALA A 46 0.51 -1.11 11.12
C ALA A 46 1.28 -2.45 11.16
N SER A 47 0.83 -3.46 10.41
CA SER A 47 1.55 -4.73 10.29
C SER A 47 2.93 -4.57 9.65
N LEU A 48 3.07 -3.75 8.61
CA LEU A 48 4.36 -3.49 7.95
C LEU A 48 5.32 -2.74 8.87
N LYS A 49 4.82 -1.78 9.65
CA LYS A 49 5.63 -1.08 10.67
C LYS A 49 6.14 -2.06 11.73
N ALA A 50 5.27 -2.92 12.26
CA ALA A 50 5.65 -3.95 13.21
C ALA A 50 6.66 -4.95 12.61
N ALA A 51 6.48 -5.34 11.35
CA ALA A 51 7.44 -6.17 10.63
C ALA A 51 8.79 -5.47 10.51
N ARG A 52 8.82 -4.18 10.13
CA ARG A 52 10.05 -3.38 10.01
C ARG A 52 10.78 -3.24 11.35
N GLU A 53 10.06 -3.10 12.46
CA GLU A 53 10.65 -3.08 13.80
C GLU A 53 11.20 -4.45 14.23
N ALA A 54 10.60 -5.54 13.72
CA ALA A 54 11.08 -6.90 13.95
C ALA A 54 12.25 -7.31 13.06
N VAL A 55 12.53 -6.57 11.97
CA VAL A 55 13.70 -6.82 11.11
C VAL A 55 14.96 -6.36 11.83
N GLU A 56 15.96 -7.24 11.84
CA GLU A 56 17.24 -7.02 12.49
C GLU A 56 17.99 -5.82 11.88
N ASP A 57 18.76 -5.10 12.69
CA ASP A 57 19.43 -3.85 12.26
C ASP A 57 20.47 -4.06 11.15
N TRP A 58 20.99 -5.28 11.02
CA TRP A 58 21.96 -5.64 9.98
C TRP A 58 21.30 -5.91 8.60
N ASP A 59 19.98 -6.11 8.56
CA ASP A 59 19.23 -6.33 7.32
C ASP A 59 18.62 -5.01 6.81
N GLY A 60 19.51 -4.16 6.30
CA GLY A 60 19.17 -2.85 5.74
C GLY A 60 18.28 -2.94 4.49
N ASP A 61 18.53 -3.92 3.62
CA ASP A 61 17.76 -4.10 2.37
C ASP A 61 16.30 -4.42 2.67
N THR A 62 16.02 -5.37 3.57
CA THR A 62 14.63 -5.68 3.96
C THR A 62 13.96 -4.50 4.66
N ARG A 63 14.72 -3.72 5.46
CA ARG A 63 14.19 -2.51 6.11
C ARG A 63 13.82 -1.42 5.10
N ASP A 64 14.61 -1.26 4.05
CA ASP A 64 14.34 -0.32 2.97
C ASP A 64 13.15 -0.76 2.13
N ASP A 65 13.06 -2.04 1.76
CA ASP A 65 11.89 -2.60 1.06
C ASP A 65 10.59 -2.37 1.86
N LEU A 66 10.63 -2.62 3.17
CA LEU A 66 9.49 -2.35 4.06
C LEU A 66 9.20 -0.85 4.17
N TYR A 67 10.22 0.00 4.17
CA TYR A 67 10.05 1.45 4.19
C TYR A 67 9.34 1.94 2.92
N PHE A 68 9.77 1.49 1.73
CA PHE A 68 9.11 1.82 0.47
C PHE A 68 7.68 1.32 0.44
N ALA A 69 7.44 0.06 0.84
CA ALA A 69 6.08 -0.49 0.92
C ALA A 69 5.18 0.34 1.86
N ILE A 70 5.68 0.74 3.04
CA ILE A 70 4.92 1.59 3.98
C ILE A 70 4.61 2.95 3.34
N ALA A 71 5.56 3.55 2.63
CA ALA A 71 5.36 4.82 1.95
C ALA A 71 4.26 4.72 0.87
N ASP A 72 4.26 3.66 0.05
CA ASP A 72 3.23 3.44 -0.97
C ASP A 72 1.83 3.27 -0.36
N PHE A 73 1.72 2.44 0.68
CA PHE A 73 0.43 2.25 1.36
C PHE A 73 -0.05 3.53 2.06
N THR A 74 0.88 4.33 2.61
CA THR A 74 0.54 5.62 3.24
C THR A 74 0.00 6.59 2.18
N ARG A 75 0.65 6.66 1.02
CA ARG A 75 0.19 7.48 -0.10
C ARG A 75 -1.19 7.05 -0.59
N LEU A 76 -1.42 5.74 -0.73
CA LEU A 76 -2.73 5.21 -1.09
C LEU A 76 -3.80 5.62 -0.06
N LEU A 77 -3.48 5.54 1.22
CA LEU A 77 -4.38 5.94 2.29
C LEU A 77 -4.78 7.42 2.18
N GLU A 78 -3.81 8.29 1.90
CA GLU A 78 -4.06 9.72 1.71
C GLU A 78 -4.96 9.97 0.49
N LEU A 79 -4.69 9.33 -0.64
CA LEU A 79 -5.50 9.43 -1.86
C LEU A 79 -6.93 8.92 -1.62
N ALA A 80 -7.08 7.74 -1.01
CA ALA A 80 -8.39 7.14 -0.73
C ALA A 80 -9.19 7.98 0.27
N THR A 81 -8.53 8.54 1.29
CA THR A 81 -9.17 9.42 2.27
C THR A 81 -9.59 10.75 1.61
N ALA A 82 -8.74 11.33 0.76
CA ALA A 82 -9.06 12.55 0.04
C ALA A 82 -10.25 12.35 -0.92
N HIS A 83 -10.32 11.20 -1.60
CA HIS A 83 -11.47 10.83 -2.43
C HIS A 83 -12.73 10.64 -1.58
N ALA A 84 -12.65 9.91 -0.46
CA ALA A 84 -13.80 9.66 0.41
C ALA A 84 -14.33 10.91 1.14
N GLN A 85 -13.53 11.98 1.27
CA GLN A 85 -13.92 13.26 1.88
C GLN A 85 -14.37 14.32 0.85
N GLY A 86 -14.15 14.06 -0.44
CA GLY A 86 -14.47 14.99 -1.54
C GLY A 86 -15.82 14.75 -2.23
N GLU A 87 -16.55 13.70 -1.83
CA GLU A 87 -17.93 13.38 -2.28
C GLU A 87 -18.96 13.87 -1.25
#